data_AF-E3S0L0-F1
#
_entry.id   AF-E3S0L0-F1
#
_cell.length_a   1.000
_cell.length_b   1.000
_cell.length_c   1.000
_cell.angle_alpha   90.00
_cell.angle_beta   90.00
_cell.angle_gamma   90.00
#
_symmetry.space_group_name_H-M   'P 1'
#
loop_
_entity.id
_entity.type
_entity.pdbx_description
1 polymer ?
#
loop_
_entity_poly.entity_id
_entity_poly.type
_entity_poly.pdbx_seq_one_letter_code
_entity_poly.pdbx_strand_id
1 'polypeptide(L)'
;MAASALNEERQLAINPIVGTSVQHNTQVVSNIRSLTASLFGVAAGTLGLESYAGFIFYLLASLIVSVMIFALKTDGKPGAYFYKPLVLEARLPQAQLLKKVVDAIKDLVQDCNFDCNDSGIALQAMDNSHVALVSMLLRSEAFEPYRCDRNIALGINLGSLTKVLRAAGNDDVLTIKAEDAPDVVNLVFESHGSARMSEYDIKLMDIDQEHLGIPDTDYAATIELPSPEFQRICRDLGALSESVAIECNKDGVKFSCSGDIGSGSVVLKTNSDVTKPEEDVKIELSEPVSLTFSLKYLTNFCKASGLSQTVKLCLSSEVPLLVEYNLGDKNSYLRFYLAPKIGDEE
;
A
#
# COMPACT_ATOMS: atom_id res chain seq x y z
N MET A 1 6.51 11.18 -25.14
CA MET A 1 6.96 10.55 -23.87
C MET A 1 7.13 9.04 -23.99
N ALA A 2 6.22 8.29 -24.64
CA ALA A 2 6.40 6.83 -24.83
C ALA A 2 7.66 6.45 -25.65
N ALA A 3 8.00 7.20 -26.70
CA ALA A 3 9.17 6.93 -27.54
C ALA A 3 10.52 7.26 -26.86
N SER A 4 10.53 8.14 -25.84
CA SER A 4 11.74 8.42 -25.05
C SER A 4 11.95 7.32 -24.00
N ALA A 5 10.88 6.87 -23.33
CA ALA A 5 10.93 5.78 -22.36
C ALA A 5 11.41 4.46 -22.98
N LEU A 6 10.91 4.10 -24.17
CA LEU A 6 11.32 2.87 -24.87
C LEU A 6 12.81 2.89 -25.29
N ASN A 7 13.35 4.06 -25.62
CA ASN A 7 14.77 4.21 -25.94
C ASN A 7 15.64 4.15 -24.68
N GLU A 8 15.13 4.63 -23.55
CA GLU A 8 15.80 4.62 -22.26
C GLU A 8 15.88 3.18 -21.71
N GLU A 9 14.80 2.41 -21.78
CA GLU A 9 14.77 0.97 -21.45
C GLU A 9 15.76 0.16 -22.30
N ARG A 10 15.80 0.42 -23.61
CA ARG A 10 16.73 -0.25 -24.52
C ARG A 10 18.19 0.12 -24.22
N GLN A 11 18.47 1.35 -23.77
CA GLN A 11 19.81 1.77 -23.36
C GLN A 11 20.23 1.16 -22.02
N LEU A 12 19.30 1.03 -21.06
CA LEU A 12 19.54 0.37 -19.78
C LEU A 12 19.79 -1.14 -19.94
N ALA A 13 19.18 -1.78 -20.94
CA ALA A 13 19.47 -3.18 -21.29
C ALA A 13 20.87 -3.37 -21.90
N ILE A 14 21.42 -2.35 -22.57
CA ILE A 14 22.77 -2.39 -23.18
C ILE A 14 23.85 -2.00 -22.16
N ASN A 15 23.56 -1.03 -21.29
CA ASN A 15 24.45 -0.56 -20.23
C ASN A 15 23.72 -0.63 -18.87
N PRO A 16 23.72 -1.78 -18.20
CA PRO A 16 23.03 -1.92 -16.92
C PRO A 16 23.65 -0.99 -15.87
N ILE A 17 22.79 -0.29 -15.13
CA ILE A 17 23.24 0.57 -14.02
C ILE A 17 23.72 -0.33 -12.89
N VAL A 18 25.01 -0.26 -12.60
CA VAL A 18 25.58 -0.97 -11.46
C VAL A 18 25.37 -0.12 -10.20
N GLY A 19 24.47 -0.55 -9.32
CA GLY A 19 24.09 0.21 -8.12
C GLY A 19 25.26 0.58 -7.21
N THR A 20 26.27 -0.29 -7.08
CA THR A 20 27.49 0.01 -6.31
C THR A 20 28.31 1.14 -6.93
N SER A 21 28.33 1.25 -8.26
CA SER A 21 29.00 2.35 -8.96
C SER A 21 28.25 3.67 -8.79
N VAL A 22 26.92 3.66 -8.77
CA VAL A 22 26.12 4.87 -8.51
C VAL A 22 26.36 5.37 -7.09
N GLN A 23 26.28 4.49 -6.09
CA GLN A 23 26.55 4.84 -4.69
C GLN A 23 27.98 5.36 -4.50
N HIS A 24 28.98 4.69 -5.10
CA HIS A 24 30.36 5.15 -5.09
C HIS A 24 30.51 6.54 -5.74
N ASN A 25 29.86 6.78 -6.89
CA ASN A 25 29.92 8.08 -7.56
C ASN A 25 29.30 9.20 -6.72
N THR A 26 28.15 8.94 -6.08
CA THR A 26 27.50 9.88 -5.15
C THR A 26 28.40 10.17 -3.95
N GLN A 27 29.01 9.14 -3.36
CA GLN A 27 29.95 9.30 -2.24
C GLN A 27 31.17 10.12 -2.65
N VAL A 28 31.77 9.85 -3.82
CA VAL A 28 32.93 10.58 -4.34
C VAL A 28 32.59 12.05 -4.57
N VAL A 29 31.41 12.35 -5.11
CA VAL A 29 30.99 13.74 -5.38
C VAL A 29 30.72 14.49 -4.07
N SER A 30 30.11 13.84 -3.09
CA SER A 30 29.94 14.39 -1.74
C SER A 30 31.29 14.69 -1.08
N ASN A 31 32.24 13.74 -1.18
CA ASN A 31 33.59 13.91 -0.66
C ASN A 31 34.33 15.07 -1.34
N ILE A 32 34.25 15.20 -2.68
CA ILE A 32 34.85 16.32 -3.41
C ILE A 32 34.25 17.66 -2.93
N ARG A 33 32.93 17.76 -2.82
CA ARG A 33 32.27 18.98 -2.33
C ARG A 33 32.68 19.32 -0.89
N SER A 34 32.74 18.34 -0.01
CA SER A 34 33.16 18.53 1.38
C SER A 34 34.63 18.97 1.50
N LEU A 35 35.54 18.29 0.79
CA LEU A 35 36.97 18.65 0.74
C LEU A 35 37.19 20.06 0.16
N THR A 36 36.55 20.37 -0.96
CA THR A 36 36.68 21.69 -1.60
C THR A 36 36.07 22.81 -0.74
N ALA A 37 34.93 22.57 -0.07
CA ALA A 37 34.34 23.54 0.85
C ALA A 37 35.27 23.84 2.03
N SER A 38 35.91 22.81 2.61
CA SER A 38 36.92 22.98 3.65
C SER A 38 38.12 23.78 3.14
N LEU A 39 38.63 23.45 1.95
CA LEU A 39 39.78 24.14 1.35
C LEU A 39 39.48 25.61 1.04
N PHE A 40 38.27 25.92 0.54
CA PHE A 40 37.83 27.29 0.28
C PHE A 40 37.61 28.08 1.56
N GLY A 41 37.13 27.45 2.63
CA GLY A 41 37.05 28.06 3.95
C GLY A 41 38.42 28.47 4.50
N VAL A 42 39.41 27.59 4.39
CA VAL A 42 40.80 27.89 4.78
C VAL A 42 41.40 28.99 3.89
N ALA A 43 41.20 28.92 2.58
CA ALA A 43 41.70 29.92 1.64
C ALA A 43 41.11 31.32 1.91
N ALA A 44 39.80 31.41 2.13
CA ALA A 44 39.12 32.65 2.49
C ALA A 44 39.66 33.23 3.80
N GLY A 45 39.90 32.38 4.81
CA GLY A 45 40.51 32.77 6.08
C GLY A 45 41.94 33.30 5.93
N THR A 46 42.79 32.65 5.13
CA THR A 46 44.16 33.11 4.89
C THR A 46 44.23 34.42 4.10
N LEU A 47 43.24 34.67 3.23
CA LEU A 47 43.13 35.89 2.44
C LEU A 47 42.45 37.04 3.20
N GLY A 48 41.96 36.79 4.43
CA GLY A 48 41.25 37.80 5.23
C GLY A 48 39.91 38.24 4.62
N LEU A 49 39.27 37.38 3.81
CA LEU A 49 38.00 37.70 3.15
C LEU A 49 36.84 37.54 4.12
N GLU A 50 36.41 38.64 4.73
CA GLU A 50 35.28 38.65 5.67
C GLU A 50 33.95 39.02 4.99
N SER A 51 32.84 38.62 5.62
CA SER A 51 31.48 39.02 5.23
C SER A 51 31.14 38.70 3.76
N TYR A 52 30.65 39.68 3.02
CA TYR A 52 30.16 39.53 1.64
C TYR A 52 31.26 39.08 0.66
N ALA A 53 32.51 39.51 0.87
CA ALA A 53 33.63 39.14 0.00
C ALA A 53 33.99 37.65 0.13
N GLY A 54 33.96 37.12 1.36
CA GLY A 54 34.14 35.70 1.63
C GLY A 54 33.01 34.84 1.04
N PHE A 55 31.76 35.31 1.15
CA PHE A 55 30.61 34.62 0.56
C PHE A 55 30.68 34.56 -0.98
N ILE A 56 31.03 35.68 -1.64
CA ILE A 56 31.21 35.71 -3.11
C ILE A 56 32.33 34.78 -3.53
N PHE A 57 33.46 34.81 -2.82
CA PHE A 57 34.59 33.92 -3.10
C PHE A 57 34.19 32.45 -3.01
N TYR A 58 33.49 32.06 -1.93
CA TYR A 58 32.98 30.72 -1.75
C TYR A 58 31.99 30.31 -2.86
N LEU A 59 31.08 31.21 -3.25
CA LEU A 59 30.08 30.95 -4.28
C LEU A 59 30.72 30.77 -5.66
N LEU A 60 31.65 31.63 -6.04
CA LEU A 60 32.39 31.52 -7.30
C LEU A 60 33.25 30.26 -7.34
N ALA A 61 33.98 29.97 -6.25
CA ALA A 61 34.82 28.78 -6.16
C ALA A 61 33.98 27.48 -6.22
N SER A 62 32.83 27.47 -5.53
CA SER A 62 31.87 26.34 -5.56
C SER A 62 31.25 26.14 -6.96
N LEU A 63 30.99 27.24 -7.68
CA LEU A 63 30.49 27.19 -9.05
C LEU A 63 31.56 26.63 -10.00
N ILE A 64 32.82 27.04 -9.85
CA ILE A 64 33.96 26.50 -10.62
C ILE A 64 34.11 25.00 -10.38
N VAL A 65 34.04 24.53 -9.12
CA VAL A 65 34.10 23.10 -8.80
C VAL A 65 32.93 22.34 -9.42
N SER A 66 31.72 22.91 -9.39
CA SER A 66 30.55 22.29 -10.02
C SER A 66 30.71 22.16 -11.53
N VAL A 67 31.26 23.19 -12.19
CA VAL A 67 31.59 23.17 -13.63
C VAL A 67 32.71 22.16 -13.93
N MET A 68 33.73 22.05 -13.07
CA MET A 68 34.80 21.07 -13.21
C MET A 68 34.30 19.64 -13.07
N ILE A 69 33.41 19.37 -12.10
CA ILE A 69 32.78 18.05 -11.95
C ILE A 69 31.96 17.72 -13.20
N PHE A 70 31.22 18.69 -13.73
CA PHE A 70 30.43 18.51 -14.95
C PHE A 70 31.32 18.23 -16.17
N ALA A 71 32.33 19.06 -16.41
CA ALA A 71 33.18 18.99 -17.60
C ALA A 71 34.17 17.82 -17.58
N LEU A 72 34.82 17.54 -16.44
CA LEU A 72 35.91 16.56 -16.35
C LEU A 72 35.46 15.17 -15.88
N LYS A 73 34.47 15.11 -14.98
CA LYS A 73 34.01 13.83 -14.41
C LYS A 73 32.82 13.23 -15.15
N THR A 74 32.05 14.04 -15.90
CA THR A 74 30.88 13.54 -16.64
C THR A 74 30.96 13.64 -18.16
N ASP A 75 32.13 13.98 -18.73
CA ASP A 75 32.33 14.14 -20.18
C ASP A 75 31.20 14.96 -20.87
N GLY A 76 30.61 15.92 -20.14
CA GLY A 76 29.49 16.73 -20.62
C GLY A 76 28.13 16.01 -20.73
N LYS A 77 27.99 14.78 -20.22
CA LYS A 77 26.75 13.98 -20.18
C LYS A 77 26.33 13.67 -18.74
N PRO A 78 25.82 14.66 -17.97
CA PRO A 78 25.47 14.49 -16.56
C PRO A 78 24.45 13.37 -16.32
N GLY A 79 23.48 13.16 -17.23
CA GLY A 79 22.43 12.15 -17.07
C GLY A 79 22.93 10.71 -17.14
N ALA A 80 24.12 10.46 -17.70
CA ALA A 80 24.72 9.12 -17.71
C ALA A 80 25.45 8.77 -16.40
N TYR A 81 25.78 9.78 -15.58
CA TYR A 81 26.62 9.62 -14.38
C TYR A 81 25.89 9.97 -13.08
N PHE A 82 24.95 10.92 -13.14
CA PHE A 82 24.09 11.34 -12.05
C PHE A 82 22.69 10.80 -12.27
N TYR A 83 22.57 9.48 -12.10
CA TYR A 83 21.28 8.84 -12.05
C TYR A 83 20.60 9.26 -10.75
N LYS A 84 19.44 9.94 -10.83
CA LYS A 84 18.56 10.08 -9.66
C LYS A 84 17.85 8.74 -9.50
N PRO A 85 18.12 7.95 -8.46
CA PRO A 85 17.43 6.70 -8.27
C PRO A 85 16.03 7.04 -7.76
N LEU A 86 15.09 7.29 -8.69
CA LEU A 86 13.69 7.14 -8.37
C LEU A 86 13.47 5.64 -8.26
N VAL A 87 13.51 5.13 -7.03
CA VAL A 87 13.48 3.68 -6.77
C VAL A 87 12.07 3.15 -6.93
N LEU A 88 11.07 3.98 -6.62
CA LEU A 88 9.67 3.66 -6.85
C LEU A 88 8.96 4.81 -7.59
N GLU A 89 8.31 4.48 -8.69
CA GLU A 89 7.31 5.29 -9.35
C GLU A 89 6.07 4.42 -9.63
N ALA A 90 4.99 4.66 -8.90
CA ALA A 90 3.77 3.91 -9.03
C ALA A 90 2.59 4.87 -9.27
N ARG A 91 2.03 4.85 -10.49
CA ARG A 91 0.93 5.75 -10.88
C ARG A 91 -0.39 4.99 -10.93
N LEU A 92 -1.29 5.26 -9.99
CA LEU A 92 -2.66 4.74 -9.96
C LEU A 92 -3.59 5.65 -10.79
N PRO A 93 -4.31 5.11 -11.79
CA PRO A 93 -5.28 5.89 -12.57
C PRO A 93 -6.39 6.53 -11.73
N GLN A 94 -6.78 5.87 -10.63
CA GLN A 94 -7.82 6.33 -9.71
C GLN A 94 -7.32 6.34 -8.26
N ALA A 95 -7.13 7.53 -7.70
CA ALA A 95 -6.75 7.71 -6.30
C ALA A 95 -7.82 7.18 -5.32
N GLN A 96 -9.08 7.09 -5.76
CA GLN A 96 -10.17 6.53 -4.96
C GLN A 96 -9.91 5.10 -4.48
N LEU A 97 -9.18 4.29 -5.26
CA LEU A 97 -8.87 2.91 -4.88
C LEU A 97 -8.06 2.88 -3.58
N LEU A 98 -6.91 3.55 -3.55
CA LEU A 98 -6.05 3.61 -2.36
C LEU A 98 -6.75 4.31 -1.20
N LYS A 99 -7.56 5.34 -1.46
CA LYS A 99 -8.36 6.02 -0.44
C LYS A 99 -9.33 5.09 0.26
N LYS A 100 -10.09 4.30 -0.50
CA LYS A 100 -11.03 3.30 0.05
C LYS A 100 -10.30 2.18 0.79
N VAL A 101 -9.15 1.72 0.29
CA VAL A 101 -8.31 0.72 0.98
C VAL A 101 -7.84 1.26 2.33
N VAL A 102 -7.23 2.45 2.36
CA VAL A 102 -6.75 3.09 3.59
C VAL A 102 -7.90 3.33 4.57
N ASP A 103 -9.06 3.79 4.08
CA ASP A 103 -10.26 3.98 4.92
C ASP A 103 -10.78 2.68 5.55
N ALA A 104 -10.59 1.52 4.90
CA ALA A 104 -10.98 0.22 5.44
C ALA A 104 -10.00 -0.30 6.51
N ILE A 105 -8.70 0.01 6.40
CA ILE A 105 -7.65 -0.54 7.27
C ILE A 105 -7.28 0.36 8.46
N LYS A 106 -7.50 1.68 8.37
CA LYS A 106 -7.05 2.67 9.39
C LYS A 106 -7.60 2.44 10.80
N ASP A 107 -8.73 1.74 10.93
CA ASP A 107 -9.36 1.47 12.22
C ASP A 107 -8.87 0.15 12.84
N LEU A 108 -8.14 -0.66 12.07
CA LEU A 108 -7.51 -1.90 12.51
C LEU A 108 -6.04 -1.68 12.87
N VAL A 109 -5.34 -0.87 12.07
CA VAL A 109 -3.89 -0.67 12.14
C VAL A 109 -3.58 0.83 12.11
N GLN A 110 -2.66 1.29 12.97
CA GLN A 110 -2.23 2.69 13.02
C GLN A 110 -1.04 2.96 12.09
N ASP A 111 -0.05 2.08 12.13
CA ASP A 111 1.22 2.18 11.42
C ASP A 111 1.47 0.86 10.68
N CYS A 112 1.88 0.92 9.41
CA CYS A 112 2.18 -0.27 8.61
C CYS A 112 3.24 0.01 7.55
N ASN A 113 3.90 -1.06 7.10
CA ASN A 113 4.78 -1.02 5.95
C ASN A 113 4.00 -1.32 4.66
N PHE A 114 4.23 -0.47 3.65
CA PHE A 114 3.90 -0.77 2.26
C PHE A 114 5.16 -1.31 1.57
N ASP A 115 5.18 -2.62 1.36
CA ASP A 115 6.29 -3.32 0.72
C ASP A 115 6.13 -3.23 -0.79
N CYS A 116 7.01 -2.48 -1.43
CA CYS A 116 7.02 -2.29 -2.87
C CYS A 116 8.12 -3.15 -3.47
N ASN A 117 7.77 -3.97 -4.47
CA ASN A 117 8.68 -4.83 -5.22
C ASN A 117 8.30 -4.86 -6.71
N ASP A 118 8.97 -5.68 -7.51
CA ASP A 118 8.67 -5.84 -8.94
C ASP A 118 7.22 -6.31 -9.24
N SER A 119 6.64 -7.08 -8.33
CA SER A 119 5.30 -7.68 -8.46
C SER A 119 4.18 -6.70 -8.10
N GLY A 120 4.48 -5.64 -7.34
CA GLY A 120 3.52 -4.64 -6.93
C GLY A 120 3.75 -4.09 -5.52
N ILE A 121 2.70 -3.50 -4.95
CA ILE A 121 2.68 -2.97 -3.58
C ILE A 121 1.86 -3.91 -2.71
N ALA A 122 2.50 -4.51 -1.71
CA ALA A 122 1.87 -5.32 -0.70
C ALA A 122 1.83 -4.56 0.65
N LEU A 123 0.87 -4.93 1.48
CA LEU A 123 0.80 -4.50 2.86
C LEU A 123 0.30 -5.69 3.66
N GLN A 124 1.03 -6.04 4.70
CA GLN A 124 0.55 -6.93 5.74
C GLN A 124 0.48 -6.11 7.03
N ALA A 125 -0.38 -6.44 7.99
CA ALA A 125 -0.31 -5.92 9.36
C ALA A 125 -1.26 -6.67 10.29
N MET A 126 -0.91 -6.75 11.56
CA MET A 126 -1.78 -7.26 12.62
C MET A 126 -2.44 -6.10 13.38
N ASP A 127 -3.63 -6.34 13.93
CA ASP A 127 -4.25 -5.41 14.86
C ASP A 127 -3.53 -5.41 16.24
N ASN A 128 -3.82 -4.41 17.07
CA ASN A 128 -3.23 -4.29 18.41
C ASN A 128 -3.51 -5.49 19.33
N SER A 129 -4.57 -6.27 19.06
CA SER A 129 -4.92 -7.45 19.85
C SER A 129 -4.31 -8.73 19.29
N HIS A 130 -3.63 -8.69 18.14
CA HIS A 130 -3.12 -9.86 17.41
C HIS A 130 -4.18 -10.93 17.09
N VAL A 131 -5.44 -10.52 16.92
CA VAL A 131 -6.59 -11.39 16.60
C VAL A 131 -6.97 -11.29 15.12
N ALA A 132 -6.70 -10.14 14.49
CA ALA A 132 -6.99 -9.88 13.10
C ALA A 132 -5.73 -9.50 12.32
N LEU A 133 -5.60 -10.06 11.11
CA LEU A 133 -4.52 -9.74 10.17
C LEU A 133 -5.12 -9.18 8.89
N VAL A 134 -4.55 -8.08 8.39
CA VAL A 134 -4.85 -7.53 7.07
C VAL A 134 -3.72 -7.86 6.11
N SER A 135 -4.08 -8.29 4.91
CA SER A 135 -3.17 -8.53 3.79
C SER A 135 -3.75 -7.92 2.53
N MET A 136 -3.08 -6.90 2.01
CA MET A 136 -3.40 -6.23 0.77
C MET A 136 -2.31 -6.54 -0.25
N LEU A 137 -2.71 -6.79 -1.50
CA LEU A 137 -1.81 -6.87 -2.64
C LEU A 137 -2.41 -6.07 -3.79
N LEU A 138 -1.70 -5.02 -4.21
CA LEU A 138 -1.93 -4.29 -5.45
C LEU A 138 -0.82 -4.69 -6.42
N ARG A 139 -1.15 -5.44 -7.47
CA ARG A 139 -0.11 -5.84 -8.43
C ARG A 139 0.31 -4.70 -9.33
N SER A 140 1.48 -4.85 -9.93
CA SER A 140 2.04 -3.87 -10.88
C SER A 140 1.06 -3.51 -12.01
N GLU A 141 0.19 -4.43 -12.43
CA GLU A 141 -0.80 -4.16 -13.49
C GLU A 141 -1.88 -3.15 -13.08
N ALA A 142 -2.09 -2.92 -11.78
CA ALA A 142 -3.02 -1.90 -11.28
C ALA A 142 -2.50 -0.47 -11.48
N PHE A 143 -1.23 -0.30 -11.88
CA PHE A 143 -0.55 0.98 -12.01
C PHE A 143 -0.09 1.22 -13.46
N GLU A 144 -0.15 2.47 -13.90
CA GLU A 144 0.23 2.90 -15.25
C GLU A 144 0.95 4.26 -15.22
N PRO A 145 2.30 4.32 -15.22
CA PRO A 145 3.27 3.21 -15.16
C PRO A 145 3.56 2.72 -13.72
N TYR A 146 4.11 1.51 -13.62
CA TYR A 146 4.72 0.95 -12.41
C TYR A 146 6.22 0.74 -12.62
N ARG A 147 7.02 1.21 -11.69
CA ARG A 147 8.47 0.97 -11.66
C ARG A 147 8.94 0.82 -10.23
N CYS A 148 9.58 -0.31 -9.92
CA CYS A 148 10.23 -0.55 -8.65
C CYS A 148 11.62 -1.15 -8.93
N ASP A 149 12.68 -0.35 -8.78
CA ASP A 149 14.06 -0.77 -9.11
C ASP A 149 14.65 -1.70 -8.03
N ARG A 150 14.17 -1.59 -6.78
CA ARG A 150 14.58 -2.38 -5.61
C ARG A 150 13.42 -2.54 -4.65
N ASN A 151 13.43 -3.64 -3.90
CA ASN A 151 12.47 -3.84 -2.82
C ASN A 151 12.66 -2.75 -1.75
N ILE A 152 11.60 -1.99 -1.49
CA ILE A 152 11.58 -0.95 -0.47
C ILE A 152 10.33 -1.12 0.41
N ALA A 153 10.49 -0.90 1.71
CA ALA A 153 9.38 -0.85 2.65
C ALA A 153 9.12 0.61 3.03
N LEU A 154 7.89 1.08 2.82
CA LEU A 154 7.47 2.43 3.16
C LEU A 154 6.64 2.36 4.45
N GLY A 155 7.27 2.64 5.59
CA GLY A 155 6.58 2.71 6.87
C GLY A 155 5.80 4.00 7.02
N ILE A 156 4.47 3.91 7.00
CA ILE A 156 3.57 5.07 6.95
C ILE A 156 2.54 4.97 8.08
N ASN A 157 2.34 6.08 8.78
CA ASN A 157 1.19 6.25 9.66
C ASN A 157 -0.10 6.44 8.83
N LEU A 158 -1.04 5.51 8.96
CA LEU A 158 -2.29 5.50 8.20
C LEU A 158 -3.20 6.69 8.52
N GLY A 159 -3.10 7.24 9.73
CA GLY A 159 -3.80 8.46 10.12
C GLY A 159 -3.31 9.69 9.33
N SER A 160 -2.00 9.82 9.14
CA SER A 160 -1.38 10.86 8.30
C SER A 160 -1.70 10.66 6.82
N LEU A 161 -1.59 9.42 6.32
CA LEU A 161 -1.93 9.07 4.94
C LEU A 161 -3.40 9.39 4.62
N THR A 162 -4.33 9.06 5.53
CA THR A 162 -5.75 9.39 5.38
C THR A 162 -5.97 10.90 5.22
N LYS A 163 -5.25 11.75 5.97
CA LYS A 163 -5.37 13.21 5.87
C LYS A 163 -4.90 13.73 4.51
N VAL A 164 -3.81 13.17 3.97
CA VAL A 164 -3.29 13.53 2.66
C VAL A 164 -4.22 13.05 1.55
N LEU A 165 -4.70 11.81 1.60
CA LEU A 165 -5.65 11.24 0.63
C LEU A 165 -7.02 11.96 0.61
N ARG A 166 -7.38 12.70 1.67
CA ARG A 166 -8.58 13.56 1.66
C ARG A 166 -8.45 14.77 0.75
N ALA A 167 -7.23 15.21 0.44
CA ALA A 167 -7.02 16.34 -0.46
C ALA A 167 -7.23 15.97 -1.94
N ALA A 168 -7.19 14.66 -2.25
CA ALA A 168 -7.43 14.12 -3.58
C ALA A 168 -8.92 13.98 -3.89
N GLY A 169 -9.30 14.39 -5.10
CA GLY A 169 -10.57 14.02 -5.72
C GLY A 169 -10.66 12.53 -5.99
N ASN A 170 -11.88 12.02 -6.18
CA ASN A 170 -12.07 10.58 -6.44
C ASN A 170 -11.49 10.16 -7.81
N ASP A 171 -11.62 11.03 -8.80
CA ASP A 171 -11.15 10.79 -10.18
C ASP A 171 -9.74 11.32 -10.44
N ASP A 172 -9.03 11.78 -9.40
CA ASP A 172 -7.65 12.24 -9.55
C ASP A 172 -6.71 11.04 -9.72
N VAL A 173 -5.67 11.21 -10.52
CA VAL A 173 -4.59 10.24 -10.69
C VAL A 173 -3.60 10.43 -9.55
N LEU A 174 -3.25 9.35 -8.86
CA LEU A 174 -2.24 9.36 -7.79
C LEU A 174 -0.92 8.81 -8.32
N THR A 175 0.18 9.52 -8.11
CA THR A 175 1.54 9.01 -8.34
C THR A 175 2.30 8.98 -7.03
N ILE A 176 2.83 7.80 -6.69
CA ILE A 176 3.66 7.56 -5.51
C ILE A 176 5.11 7.53 -5.95
N LYS A 177 5.94 8.34 -5.32
CA LYS A 177 7.36 8.49 -5.61
C LYS A 177 8.19 8.31 -4.35
N ALA A 178 9.24 7.51 -4.45
CA ALA A 178 10.22 7.33 -3.38
C ALA A 178 11.64 7.16 -3.92
N GLU A 179 12.62 7.70 -3.19
CA GLU A 179 14.06 7.60 -3.49
C GLU A 179 14.67 6.31 -2.87
N ASP A 180 15.98 6.06 -3.09
CA ASP A 180 16.73 4.96 -2.45
C ASP A 180 16.95 5.30 -0.97
N ALA A 181 16.44 4.45 -0.06
CA ALA A 181 16.33 4.72 1.38
C ALA A 181 15.58 6.03 1.72
N PRO A 182 14.26 6.09 1.46
CA PRO A 182 13.50 7.32 1.58
C PRO A 182 13.23 7.68 3.05
N ASP A 183 13.54 8.92 3.45
CA ASP A 183 13.02 9.52 4.69
C ASP A 183 11.58 10.04 4.51
N VAL A 184 11.18 10.28 3.26
CA VAL A 184 9.89 10.82 2.85
C VAL A 184 9.37 10.10 1.62
N VAL A 185 8.05 9.85 1.58
CA VAL A 185 7.34 9.45 0.37
C VAL A 185 6.61 10.65 -0.19
N ASN A 186 6.73 10.83 -1.50
CA ASN A 186 6.09 11.90 -2.24
C ASN A 186 4.83 11.38 -2.93
N LEU A 187 3.70 12.04 -2.66
CA LEU A 187 2.39 11.73 -3.23
C LEU A 187 1.94 12.90 -4.11
N VAL A 188 1.77 12.62 -5.40
CA VAL A 188 1.34 13.60 -6.40
C VAL A 188 -0.07 13.25 -6.87
N PHE A 189 -0.98 14.19 -6.74
CA PHE A 189 -2.35 14.09 -7.26
C PHE A 189 -2.52 14.99 -8.47
N GLU A 190 -2.96 14.42 -9.58
CA GLU A 190 -3.24 15.12 -10.83
C GLU A 190 -4.71 15.00 -11.19
N SER A 191 -5.40 16.12 -11.39
CA SER A 191 -6.81 16.09 -11.76
C SER A 191 -7.02 15.82 -13.25
N HIS A 192 -8.16 15.21 -13.60
CA HIS A 192 -8.58 14.96 -14.99
C HIS A 192 -8.66 16.30 -15.76
N GLY A 193 -7.69 16.54 -16.65
CA GLY A 193 -7.54 17.80 -17.40
C GLY A 193 -6.32 18.65 -17.00
N SER A 194 -5.47 18.15 -16.10
CA SER A 194 -4.17 18.75 -15.71
C SER A 194 -4.25 20.20 -15.19
N ALA A 195 -5.44 20.70 -14.84
CA ALA A 195 -5.64 22.05 -14.33
C ALA A 195 -5.12 22.23 -12.90
N ARG A 196 -5.02 21.13 -12.14
CA ARG A 196 -4.55 21.11 -10.76
C ARG A 196 -3.63 19.92 -10.53
N MET A 197 -2.45 20.21 -10.00
CA MET A 197 -1.46 19.25 -9.51
C MET A 197 -1.20 19.58 -8.05
N SER A 198 -1.31 18.60 -7.16
CA SER A 198 -1.05 18.77 -5.72
C SER A 198 0.01 17.76 -5.30
N GLU A 199 1.04 18.23 -4.61
CA GLU A 199 2.18 17.41 -4.18
C GLU A 199 2.28 17.45 -2.66
N TYR A 200 2.43 16.28 -2.04
CA TYR A 200 2.47 16.11 -0.60
C TYR A 200 3.59 15.15 -0.21
N ASP A 201 4.45 15.60 0.70
CA ASP A 201 5.49 14.76 1.30
C ASP A 201 5.02 14.23 2.66
N ILE A 202 5.10 12.92 2.85
CA ILE A 202 4.82 12.24 4.11
C ILE A 202 6.15 11.68 4.64
N LYS A 203 6.47 11.98 5.90
CA LYS A 203 7.62 11.40 6.58
C LYS A 203 7.39 9.91 6.81
N LEU A 204 8.38 9.13 6.45
CA LEU A 204 8.41 7.70 6.68
C LEU A 204 8.92 7.40 8.10
N MET A 205 8.58 6.22 8.58
CA MET A 205 8.97 5.70 9.88
C MET A 205 9.59 4.33 9.71
N ASP A 206 10.61 4.03 10.51
CA ASP A 206 11.15 2.68 10.58
C ASP A 206 10.20 1.83 11.43
N ILE A 207 9.49 0.91 10.77
CA ILE A 207 8.59 -0.04 11.42
C ILE A 207 9.22 -1.42 11.25
N ASP A 208 9.65 -2.00 12.37
CA ASP A 208 10.09 -3.39 12.43
C ASP A 208 8.85 -4.28 12.31
N GLN A 209 8.61 -4.79 11.11
CA GLN A 209 7.45 -5.62 10.85
C GLN A 209 7.86 -7.03 10.42
N GLU A 210 7.40 -8.03 11.18
CA GLU A 210 7.56 -9.43 10.81
C GLU A 210 6.53 -9.82 9.74
N HIS A 211 7.02 -10.28 8.58
CA HIS A 211 6.17 -10.86 7.56
C HIS A 211 5.71 -12.26 8.01
N LEU A 212 4.40 -12.43 8.12
CA LEU A 212 3.80 -13.72 8.41
C LEU A 212 3.57 -14.46 7.10
N GLY A 213 4.21 -15.61 6.94
CA GLY A 213 3.94 -16.52 5.83
C GLY A 213 2.51 -17.06 5.95
N ILE A 214 1.65 -16.71 5.01
CA ILE A 214 0.28 -17.24 4.94
C ILE A 214 0.35 -18.54 4.13
N PRO A 215 0.09 -19.72 4.73
CA PRO A 215 0.08 -20.98 3.99
C PRO A 215 -1.16 -21.07 3.09
N ASP A 216 -1.00 -21.72 1.93
CA ASP A 216 -2.14 -22.13 1.12
C ASP A 216 -2.90 -23.22 1.88
N THR A 217 -4.12 -22.91 2.30
CA THR A 217 -4.96 -23.79 3.13
C THR A 217 -6.27 -24.08 2.43
N ASP A 218 -6.71 -25.33 2.53
CA ASP A 218 -8.00 -25.76 2.03
C ASP A 218 -9.11 -25.34 3.00
N TYR A 219 -10.10 -24.64 2.48
CA TYR A 219 -11.25 -24.19 3.25
C TYR A 219 -12.40 -25.19 3.16
N ALA A 220 -13.11 -25.39 4.27
CA ALA A 220 -14.26 -26.30 4.36
C ALA A 220 -15.50 -25.72 3.68
N ALA A 221 -15.68 -24.39 3.75
CA ALA A 221 -16.75 -23.69 3.07
C ALA A 221 -16.24 -22.39 2.44
N THR A 222 -16.62 -22.15 1.19
CA THR A 222 -16.37 -20.89 0.47
C THR A 222 -17.71 -20.27 0.08
N ILE A 223 -17.94 -19.04 0.52
CA ILE A 223 -19.20 -18.32 0.35
C ILE A 223 -18.89 -17.01 -0.38
N GLU A 224 -19.44 -16.83 -1.57
CA GLU A 224 -19.44 -15.54 -2.27
C GLU A 224 -20.82 -14.91 -2.16
N LEU A 225 -20.90 -13.70 -1.63
CA LEU A 225 -22.15 -12.95 -1.46
C LEU A 225 -21.96 -11.47 -1.76
N PRO A 226 -23.06 -10.72 -1.98
CA PRO A 226 -22.97 -9.27 -2.18
C PRO A 226 -22.41 -8.57 -0.93
N SER A 227 -21.41 -7.71 -1.14
CA SER A 227 -20.76 -6.95 -0.06
C SER A 227 -21.72 -6.00 0.70
N PRO A 228 -22.76 -5.40 0.07
CA PRO A 228 -23.73 -4.59 0.80
C PRO A 228 -24.65 -5.42 1.71
N GLU A 229 -24.99 -6.65 1.28
CA GLU A 229 -25.83 -7.55 2.09
C GLU A 229 -25.04 -8.07 3.30
N PHE A 230 -23.78 -8.45 3.11
CA PHE A 230 -22.90 -8.81 4.23
C PHE A 230 -22.76 -7.66 5.25
N GLN A 231 -22.55 -6.44 4.76
CA GLN A 231 -22.49 -5.25 5.61
C GLN A 231 -23.78 -5.01 6.41
N ARG A 232 -24.93 -5.21 5.77
CA ARG A 232 -26.23 -5.08 6.43
C ARG A 232 -26.39 -6.13 7.53
N ILE A 233 -26.06 -7.39 7.24
CA ILE A 233 -26.13 -8.48 8.22
C ILE A 233 -25.24 -8.19 9.44
N CYS A 234 -23.98 -7.80 9.22
CA CYS A 234 -23.07 -7.50 10.33
C CYS A 234 -23.57 -6.31 11.18
N ARG A 235 -24.14 -5.28 10.56
CA ARG A 235 -24.69 -4.12 11.28
C ARG A 235 -25.94 -4.48 12.07
N ASP A 236 -26.85 -5.23 11.48
CA ASP A 236 -28.14 -5.58 12.08
C ASP A 236 -27.94 -6.56 13.26
N LEU A 237 -27.05 -7.54 13.12
CA LEU A 237 -26.68 -8.46 14.21
C LEU A 237 -25.80 -7.79 15.28
N GLY A 238 -24.94 -6.84 14.87
CA GLY A 238 -24.10 -6.05 15.79
C GLY A 238 -24.87 -5.18 16.77
N ALA A 239 -26.15 -4.89 16.49
CA ALA A 239 -27.03 -4.20 17.43
C ALA A 239 -27.59 -5.12 18.54
N LEU A 240 -27.55 -6.45 18.33
CA LEU A 240 -28.13 -7.45 19.24
C LEU A 240 -27.06 -8.14 20.10
N SER A 241 -25.88 -8.41 19.54
CA SER A 241 -24.79 -9.12 20.21
C SER A 241 -23.42 -8.67 19.70
N GLU A 242 -22.37 -8.93 20.47
CA GLU A 242 -20.99 -8.69 20.08
C GLU A 242 -20.38 -9.84 19.26
N SER A 243 -21.07 -10.99 19.22
CA SER A 243 -20.60 -12.21 18.54
C SER A 243 -21.64 -12.74 17.57
N VAL A 244 -21.18 -13.31 16.46
CA VAL A 244 -22.01 -13.99 15.46
C VAL A 244 -21.49 -15.40 15.23
N ALA A 245 -22.38 -16.39 15.29
CA ALA A 245 -22.13 -17.73 14.83
C ALA A 245 -22.48 -17.81 13.34
N ILE A 246 -21.49 -18.16 12.52
CA ILE A 246 -21.61 -18.40 11.09
C ILE A 246 -21.62 -19.91 10.89
N GLU A 247 -22.76 -20.44 10.48
CA GLU A 247 -22.97 -21.86 10.20
C GLU A 247 -23.18 -22.04 8.70
N CYS A 248 -22.40 -22.90 8.06
CA CYS A 248 -22.57 -23.26 6.66
C CYS A 248 -22.92 -24.74 6.54
N ASN A 249 -24.07 -25.02 5.94
CA ASN A 249 -24.57 -26.37 5.72
C ASN A 249 -25.14 -26.51 4.30
N LYS A 250 -25.72 -27.67 3.98
CA LYS A 250 -26.28 -27.95 2.64
C LYS A 250 -27.50 -27.08 2.30
N ASP A 251 -28.19 -26.54 3.29
CA ASP A 251 -29.38 -25.71 3.11
C ASP A 251 -29.04 -24.22 2.89
N GLY A 252 -27.82 -23.81 3.24
CA GLY A 252 -27.30 -22.46 3.03
C GLY A 252 -26.31 -22.01 4.11
N VAL A 253 -26.06 -20.71 4.17
CA VAL A 253 -25.32 -20.07 5.26
C VAL A 253 -26.28 -19.38 6.21
N LYS A 254 -26.08 -19.60 7.51
CA LYS A 254 -26.86 -19.01 8.59
C LYS A 254 -25.94 -18.16 9.47
N PHE A 255 -26.29 -16.89 9.61
CA PHE A 255 -25.70 -15.97 10.57
C PHE A 255 -26.63 -15.87 11.76
N SER A 256 -26.15 -16.22 12.95
CA SER A 256 -26.97 -16.20 14.15
C SER A 256 -26.25 -15.52 15.31
N CYS A 257 -27.00 -14.82 16.14
CA CYS A 257 -26.47 -14.19 17.34
C CYS A 257 -27.45 -14.33 18.49
N SER A 258 -26.91 -14.44 19.70
CA SER A 258 -27.67 -14.40 20.94
C SER A 258 -27.05 -13.32 21.82
N GLY A 259 -27.87 -12.42 22.35
CA GLY A 259 -27.46 -11.36 23.26
C GLY A 259 -28.54 -11.05 24.28
N ASP A 260 -28.28 -10.07 25.15
CA ASP A 260 -29.15 -9.77 26.30
C ASP A 260 -30.53 -9.24 25.90
N ILE A 261 -30.59 -8.52 24.78
CA ILE A 261 -31.81 -7.90 24.26
C ILE A 261 -32.67 -8.92 23.49
N GLY A 262 -32.06 -9.97 22.94
CA GLY A 262 -32.73 -10.99 22.15
C GLY A 262 -31.78 -11.81 21.27
N SER A 263 -32.38 -12.69 20.46
CA SER A 263 -31.65 -13.47 19.45
C SER A 263 -32.05 -13.05 18.03
N GLY A 264 -31.11 -13.15 17.11
CA GLY A 264 -31.28 -12.84 15.69
C GLY A 264 -30.73 -13.97 14.82
N SER A 265 -31.38 -14.24 13.69
CA SER A 265 -30.90 -15.21 12.72
C SER A 265 -31.24 -14.75 11.30
N VAL A 266 -30.25 -14.76 10.42
CA VAL A 266 -30.39 -14.51 8.99
C VAL A 266 -29.90 -15.73 8.25
N VAL A 267 -30.69 -16.25 7.32
CA VAL A 267 -30.34 -17.42 6.51
C VAL A 267 -30.28 -16.98 5.06
N LEU A 268 -29.12 -17.12 4.43
CA LEU A 268 -28.94 -16.95 3.00
C LEU A 268 -28.86 -18.32 2.34
N LYS A 269 -29.71 -18.52 1.33
CA LYS A 269 -29.70 -19.72 0.51
C LYS A 269 -29.02 -19.41 -0.82
N THR A 270 -28.41 -20.41 -1.43
CA THR A 270 -27.88 -20.29 -2.79
C THR A 270 -29.02 -19.87 -3.72
N ASN A 271 -28.87 -18.73 -4.39
CA ASN A 271 -29.85 -18.23 -5.33
C ASN A 271 -29.14 -17.74 -6.60
N SER A 272 -29.15 -18.57 -7.64
CA SER A 272 -28.64 -18.22 -8.97
C SER A 272 -29.74 -17.54 -9.79
N ASP A 273 -30.10 -16.33 -9.39
CA ASP A 273 -31.11 -15.53 -10.09
C ASP A 273 -30.51 -14.96 -11.38
N VAL A 274 -30.90 -15.52 -12.54
CA VAL A 274 -30.40 -15.12 -13.87
C VAL A 274 -30.72 -13.65 -14.20
N THR A 275 -31.70 -13.06 -13.51
CA THR A 275 -32.16 -11.69 -13.74
C THR A 275 -31.33 -10.61 -13.03
N LYS A 276 -30.59 -10.97 -11.96
CA LYS A 276 -29.75 -10.05 -11.18
C LYS A 276 -28.50 -10.75 -10.64
N PRO A 277 -27.43 -10.88 -11.46
CA PRO A 277 -26.21 -11.56 -11.05
C PRO A 277 -25.46 -10.85 -9.90
N GLU A 278 -25.78 -9.58 -9.63
CA GLU A 278 -25.22 -8.78 -8.54
C GLU A 278 -25.77 -9.12 -7.14
N GLU A 279 -26.87 -9.86 -7.07
CA GLU A 279 -27.48 -10.36 -5.83
C GLU A 279 -27.21 -11.87 -5.61
N ASP A 280 -26.43 -12.50 -6.50
CA ASP A 280 -26.14 -13.94 -6.46
C ASP A 280 -25.33 -14.33 -5.21
N VAL A 281 -25.69 -15.46 -4.61
CA VAL A 281 -25.00 -16.05 -3.46
C VAL A 281 -24.53 -17.44 -3.87
N LYS A 282 -23.21 -17.62 -3.96
CA LYS A 282 -22.58 -18.89 -4.28
C LYS A 282 -21.99 -19.50 -3.03
N ILE A 283 -22.28 -20.78 -2.82
CA ILE A 283 -21.82 -21.53 -1.66
C ILE A 283 -21.19 -22.82 -2.16
N GLU A 284 -19.89 -22.97 -1.95
CA GLU A 284 -19.14 -24.19 -2.17
C GLU A 284 -18.85 -24.82 -0.81
N LEU A 285 -19.45 -25.97 -0.54
CA LEU A 285 -19.36 -26.66 0.74
C LEU A 285 -18.64 -28.00 0.56
N SER A 286 -17.48 -28.14 1.18
CA SER A 286 -16.79 -29.42 1.35
C SER A 286 -17.29 -30.11 2.62
N GLU A 287 -17.27 -29.41 3.75
CA GLU A 287 -17.70 -29.93 5.05
C GLU A 287 -18.53 -28.90 5.82
N PRO A 288 -19.57 -29.32 6.59
CA PRO A 288 -20.32 -28.40 7.45
C PRO A 288 -19.42 -27.76 8.50
N VAL A 289 -19.49 -26.43 8.63
CA VAL A 289 -18.67 -25.67 9.56
C VAL A 289 -19.55 -24.70 10.35
N SER A 290 -19.29 -24.58 11.65
CA SER A 290 -19.96 -23.63 12.54
C SER A 290 -18.92 -22.98 13.44
N LEU A 291 -18.70 -21.69 13.25
CA LEU A 291 -17.69 -20.93 13.98
C LEU A 291 -18.26 -19.61 14.46
N THR A 292 -17.81 -19.16 15.62
CA THR A 292 -18.23 -17.89 16.22
C THR A 292 -17.16 -16.83 16.03
N PHE A 293 -17.54 -15.63 15.61
CA PHE A 293 -16.63 -14.50 15.36
C PHE A 293 -17.10 -13.24 16.07
N SER A 294 -16.19 -12.30 16.29
CA SER A 294 -16.54 -10.99 16.83
C SER A 294 -17.12 -10.07 15.75
N LEU A 295 -18.34 -9.57 15.99
CA LEU A 295 -19.02 -8.64 15.08
C LEU A 295 -18.31 -7.28 15.00
N LYS A 296 -17.54 -6.89 16.02
CA LYS A 296 -16.74 -5.67 16.01
C LYS A 296 -15.72 -5.68 14.86
N TYR A 297 -15.00 -6.79 14.68
CA TYR A 297 -14.03 -6.93 13.60
C TYR A 297 -14.71 -7.06 12.24
N LEU A 298 -15.77 -7.86 12.13
CA LEU A 298 -16.52 -8.01 10.87
C LEU A 298 -17.11 -6.68 10.38
N THR A 299 -17.63 -5.85 11.30
CA THR A 299 -18.13 -4.51 10.96
C THR A 299 -17.02 -3.60 10.44
N ASN A 300 -15.79 -3.72 10.96
CA ASN A 300 -14.64 -3.01 10.43
C ASN A 300 -14.28 -3.49 9.01
N PHE A 301 -14.27 -4.80 8.77
CA PHE A 301 -13.99 -5.35 7.43
C PHE A 301 -15.03 -4.91 6.40
N CYS A 302 -16.29 -4.76 6.80
CA CYS A 302 -17.37 -4.25 5.93
C CYS A 302 -17.15 -2.80 5.43
N LYS A 303 -16.18 -2.04 5.97
CA LYS A 303 -15.78 -0.75 5.39
C LYS A 303 -15.16 -0.91 4.00
N ALA A 304 -14.63 -2.10 3.70
CA ALA A 304 -14.12 -2.46 2.38
C ALA A 304 -15.23 -2.74 1.35
N SER A 305 -16.52 -2.77 1.72
CA SER A 305 -17.62 -3.00 0.77
C SER A 305 -17.69 -1.96 -0.36
N GLY A 306 -17.08 -0.79 -0.19
CA GLY A 306 -16.94 0.20 -1.27
C GLY A 306 -15.92 -0.18 -2.36
N LEU A 307 -15.08 -1.19 -2.15
CA LEU A 307 -14.02 -1.64 -3.07
C LEU A 307 -14.53 -2.69 -4.06
N SER A 308 -15.38 -3.61 -3.60
CA SER A 308 -15.91 -4.72 -4.38
C SER A 308 -17.41 -4.87 -4.17
N GLN A 309 -18.16 -5.19 -5.22
CA GLN A 309 -19.60 -5.50 -5.12
C GLN A 309 -19.84 -6.86 -4.45
N THR A 310 -18.86 -7.76 -4.51
CA THR A 310 -18.91 -9.09 -3.90
C THR A 310 -17.84 -9.24 -2.82
N VAL A 311 -18.14 -10.03 -1.80
CA VAL A 311 -17.21 -10.45 -0.75
C VAL A 311 -17.15 -11.97 -0.73
N LYS A 312 -15.95 -12.51 -0.56
CA LYS A 312 -15.71 -13.94 -0.43
C LYS A 312 -15.33 -14.27 1.01
N LEU A 313 -16.07 -15.17 1.64
CA LEU A 313 -15.83 -15.68 2.99
C LEU A 313 -15.35 -17.13 2.87
N CYS A 314 -14.18 -17.45 3.44
CA CYS A 314 -13.69 -18.82 3.50
C CYS A 314 -13.55 -19.25 4.95
N LEU A 315 -14.23 -20.36 5.30
CA LEU A 315 -14.32 -20.88 6.67
C LEU A 315 -13.72 -22.29 6.74
N SER A 316 -13.04 -22.57 7.84
CA SER A 316 -12.59 -23.90 8.22
C SER A 316 -12.28 -23.90 9.72
N SER A 317 -12.49 -25.03 10.40
CA SER A 317 -12.35 -25.14 11.86
C SER A 317 -10.92 -24.98 12.37
N GLU A 318 -9.92 -25.23 11.50
CA GLU A 318 -8.50 -25.23 11.88
C GLU A 318 -7.77 -23.92 11.52
N VAL A 319 -8.40 -23.06 10.70
CA VAL A 319 -7.77 -21.83 10.19
C VAL A 319 -8.66 -20.60 10.43
N PRO A 320 -8.07 -19.40 10.53
CA PRO A 320 -8.83 -18.16 10.64
C PRO A 320 -9.82 -17.97 9.48
N LEU A 321 -10.93 -17.28 9.76
CA LEU A 321 -11.85 -16.82 8.72
C LEU A 321 -11.12 -15.89 7.76
N LEU A 322 -11.19 -16.19 6.48
CA LEU A 322 -10.72 -15.31 5.40
C LEU A 322 -11.90 -14.51 4.85
N VAL A 323 -11.80 -13.19 4.86
CA VAL A 323 -12.71 -12.25 4.19
C VAL A 323 -11.94 -11.55 3.08
N GLU A 324 -12.27 -11.84 1.83
CA GLU A 324 -11.58 -11.31 0.65
C GLU A 324 -12.49 -10.34 -0.13
N TYR A 325 -11.93 -9.16 -0.43
CA TYR A 325 -12.48 -8.19 -1.36
C TYR A 325 -11.55 -8.06 -2.56
N ASN A 326 -12.08 -8.22 -3.77
CA ASN A 326 -11.32 -8.06 -5.00
C ASN A 326 -11.20 -6.56 -5.35
N LEU A 327 -10.02 -6.11 -5.79
CA LEU A 327 -9.75 -4.69 -6.05
C LEU A 327 -9.92 -4.27 -7.52
N GLY A 328 -10.73 -5.01 -8.29
CA GLY A 328 -11.13 -4.67 -9.67
C GLY A 328 -10.25 -5.32 -10.74
N ASP A 329 -8.95 -5.39 -10.52
CA ASP A 329 -8.04 -6.19 -11.34
C ASP A 329 -8.05 -7.65 -10.89
N LYS A 330 -7.97 -8.59 -11.84
CA LYS A 330 -8.16 -10.06 -11.64
C LYS A 330 -7.32 -10.71 -10.54
N ASN A 331 -6.41 -9.97 -9.95
CA ASN A 331 -5.28 -10.48 -9.23
C ASN A 331 -4.92 -9.61 -8.01
N SER A 332 -5.51 -8.43 -7.84
CA SER A 332 -5.31 -7.56 -6.67
C SER A 332 -6.41 -7.80 -5.63
N TYR A 333 -6.05 -7.85 -4.35
CA TYR A 333 -6.99 -8.20 -3.29
C TYR A 333 -6.74 -7.43 -1.99
N LEU A 334 -7.79 -7.34 -1.19
CA LEU A 334 -7.75 -6.98 0.22
C LEU A 334 -8.35 -8.14 1.03
N ARG A 335 -7.51 -8.82 1.79
CA ARG A 335 -7.86 -9.98 2.62
C ARG A 335 -7.77 -9.61 4.08
N PHE A 336 -8.77 -10.02 4.84
CA PHE A 336 -8.78 -9.97 6.29
C PHE A 336 -8.84 -11.39 6.84
N TYR A 337 -8.00 -11.68 7.83
CA TYR A 337 -8.00 -12.94 8.57
C TYR A 337 -8.47 -12.66 9.98
N LEU A 338 -9.41 -13.45 10.48
CA LEU A 338 -9.95 -13.29 11.83
C LEU A 338 -10.00 -14.64 12.54
N ALA A 339 -9.34 -14.72 13.68
CA ALA A 339 -9.41 -15.92 14.51
C ALA A 339 -10.84 -16.13 15.04
N PRO A 340 -11.34 -17.38 15.04
CA PRO A 340 -12.62 -17.67 15.66
C PRO A 340 -12.53 -17.46 17.18
N LYS A 341 -13.66 -17.07 17.78
CA LYS A 341 -13.83 -17.18 19.23
C LYS A 341 -13.95 -18.66 19.56
N ILE A 342 -12.99 -19.17 20.31
CA ILE A 342 -13.10 -20.47 20.95
C ILE A 342 -14.25 -20.31 21.96
N GLY A 343 -15.34 -21.05 21.76
CA GLY A 343 -16.37 -21.15 22.80
C GLY A 343 -15.73 -21.84 24.00
N ASP A 344 -16.09 -21.42 25.21
CA ASP A 344 -15.83 -22.26 26.38
C ASP A 344 -16.55 -23.58 26.10
N GLU A 345 -15.81 -24.61 25.71
CA GLU A 345 -16.30 -25.99 25.73
C GLU A 345 -16.59 -26.28 27.21
N GLU A 346 -17.87 -26.30 27.59
CA GLU A 346 -18.31 -26.90 28.85
C GLU A 346 -17.98 -28.41 28.87
#